data_AF-A0A6N7XP03-F1
#
_entry.id   AF-A0A6N7XP03-F1
#
_cell.length_a   1.000
_cell.length_b   1.000
_cell.length_c   1.000
_cell.angle_alpha   90.00
_cell.angle_beta   90.00
_cell.angle_gamma   90.00
#
_symmetry.space_group_name_H-M   'P 1'
#
loop_
_entity.id
_entity.type
_entity.pdbx_description
1 polymer ?
#
loop_
_entity_poly.entity_id
_entity_poly.type
_entity_poly.pdbx_seq_one_letter_code
_entity_poly.pdbx_strand_id
1 'polypeptide(L)' 'MKDKNYYKEMFKDYPDVVDLVQFREMLGGIADSTARKLMRGGIVKHFYIRNTVKDNDKIQIKGNQKVQSS' A
#
# COMPACT_ATOMS: atom_id res chain seq x y z
N MET A 1 4.08 -13.41 17.89
CA MET A 1 4.48 -12.66 16.68
C MET A 1 3.39 -12.89 15.64
N LYS A 2 2.89 -11.85 14.95
CA LYS A 2 1.80 -12.03 13.97
C LYS A 2 2.39 -12.56 12.67
N ASP A 3 1.89 -13.69 12.19
CA ASP A 3 2.39 -14.33 10.97
C ASP A 3 1.84 -13.69 9.70
N LYS A 4 2.49 -13.97 8.58
CA LYS A 4 2.12 -13.39 7.27
C LYS A 4 0.66 -13.71 6.87
N ASN A 5 0.15 -14.88 7.28
CA ASN A 5 -1.23 -15.29 7.01
C ASN A 5 -2.26 -14.45 7.78
N TYR A 6 -1.92 -14.04 9.01
CA TYR A 6 -2.78 -13.17 9.81
C TYR A 6 -3.05 -11.83 9.11
N TYR A 7 -2.00 -11.21 8.54
CA TYR A 7 -2.15 -9.95 7.81
C TYR A 7 -2.84 -10.12 6.45
N LYS A 8 -2.67 -11.27 5.79
CA LYS A 8 -3.41 -11.57 4.55
C LYS A 8 -4.90 -11.67 4.80
N GLU A 9 -5.30 -12.35 5.88
CA GLU A 9 -6.71 -12.50 6.23
C GLU A 9 -7.33 -11.16 6.67
N MET A 10 -6.58 -10.37 7.45
CA MET A 10 -6.99 -9.03 7.89
C MET A 10 -7.24 -8.06 6.71
N PHE A 11 -6.47 -8.21 5.63
CA PHE A 11 -6.52 -7.30 4.48
C PHE A 11 -7.08 -7.95 3.21
N LYS A 12 -7.76 -9.09 3.33
CA LYS A 12 -8.26 -9.88 2.18
C LYS A 12 -9.25 -9.12 1.29
N ASP A 13 -9.98 -8.16 1.87
CA ASP A 13 -11.01 -7.37 1.18
C ASP A 13 -10.40 -6.18 0.41
N TYR A 14 -9.11 -5.91 0.60
CA TYR A 14 -8.40 -4.84 -0.10
C TYR A 14 -7.65 -5.40 -1.33
N PRO A 15 -7.59 -4.64 -2.43
CA PRO A 15 -6.82 -5.03 -3.60
C PRO A 15 -5.31 -5.05 -3.29
N ASP A 16 -4.53 -5.80 -4.08
CA ASP A 16 -3.07 -5.85 -3.96
C ASP A 16 -2.41 -4.47 -4.13
N VAL A 17 -3.04 -3.60 -4.91
CA VAL A 17 -2.66 -2.21 -5.09
C VAL A 17 -3.77 -1.33 -4.56
N VAL A 18 -3.48 -0.56 -3.53
CA VAL A 18 -4.41 0.40 -2.93
C VAL A 18 -3.97 1.83 -3.24
N ASP A 19 -4.87 2.79 -3.12
CA ASP A 19 -4.48 4.21 -3.11
C ASP A 19 -4.09 4.69 -1.70
N LEU A 20 -3.65 5.95 -1.58
CA LEU A 20 -3.27 6.55 -0.31
C LEU A 20 -4.42 6.61 0.71
N VAL A 21 -5.67 6.76 0.25
CA VAL A 21 -6.84 6.86 1.15
C VAL A 21 -7.12 5.49 1.76
N GLN A 22 -7.20 4.46 0.92
CA GLN A 22 -7.39 3.08 1.34
C GLN A 22 -6.24 2.60 2.23
N PHE A 23 -4.98 2.95 1.90
CA PHE A 23 -3.84 2.63 2.76
C PHE A 23 -3.97 3.25 4.16
N ARG A 24 -4.50 4.48 4.26
CA ARG A 24 -4.76 5.11 5.56
C ARG A 24 -5.84 4.36 6.33
N GLU A 25 -6.94 3.99 5.67
CA GLU A 25 -8.03 3.22 6.27
C GLU A 25 -7.56 1.86 6.79
N MET A 26 -6.73 1.16 6.01
CA MET A 26 -6.14 -0.13 6.41
C MET A 26 -5.28 -0.06 7.68
N LEU A 27 -4.68 1.10 7.95
CA LEU A 27 -3.89 1.33 9.15
C LEU A 27 -4.71 1.92 10.32
N GLY A 28 -6.04 1.88 10.23
CA GLY A 28 -6.94 2.41 11.25
C GLY A 28 -7.21 3.91 11.08
N GLY A 29 -7.18 4.42 9.85
CA GLY A 29 -7.50 5.82 9.55
C GLY A 29 -6.39 6.80 9.90
N ILE A 30 -5.12 6.42 9.72
CA ILE A 30 -4.00 7.29 10.08
C ILE A 30 -4.02 8.64 9.32
N ALA A 31 -3.41 9.65 9.93
CA ALA A 31 -3.22 10.93 9.27
C ALA A 31 -2.39 10.78 7.98
N ASP A 32 -2.74 11.59 6.98
CA ASP A 32 -2.07 11.62 5.70
C ASP A 32 -0.55 11.88 5.82
N SER A 33 -0.16 12.80 6.72
CA SER A 33 1.24 13.11 6.98
C SER A 33 2.01 11.89 7.50
N THR A 34 1.36 11.05 8.31
CA THR A 34 1.93 9.79 8.80
C THR A 34 2.07 8.79 7.66
N ALA A 35 1.04 8.63 6.82
CA ALA A 35 1.10 7.75 5.66
C ALA A 35 2.26 8.13 4.71
N ARG A 36 2.40 9.43 4.41
CA ARG A 36 3.50 9.93 3.56
C ARG A 36 4.87 9.75 4.20
N LYS A 37 5.00 9.86 5.52
CA LYS A 37 6.26 9.54 6.23
C LYS A 37 6.63 8.06 6.06
N LEU A 38 5.68 7.14 6.13
CA LEU A 38 5.93 5.71 5.92
C LEU A 38 6.40 5.40 4.49
N MET A 39 5.79 6.06 3.51
CA MET A 39 6.20 5.95 2.10
C MET A 39 7.61 6.50 1.88
N ARG A 40 7.88 7.72 2.34
CA ARG A 40 9.20 8.37 2.22
C ARG A 40 10.29 7.62 2.98
N GLY A 41 9.94 7.00 4.11
CA GLY A 41 10.85 6.19 4.92
C GLY A 41 11.14 4.80 4.33
N GLY A 42 10.54 4.44 3.19
CA GLY A 42 10.74 3.13 2.56
C GLY A 42 10.19 1.94 3.36
N ILE A 43 9.40 2.21 4.41
CA ILE A 43 8.79 1.19 5.27
C ILE A 43 7.74 0.40 4.47
N VAL A 44 7.07 1.09 3.54
CA VAL A 44 6.07 0.52 2.65
C VAL A 44 6.52 0.64 1.20
N LYS A 45 6.36 -0.46 0.46
CA LYS A 45 6.57 -0.44 -0.99
C LYS A 45 5.47 0.36 -1.66
N HIS A 46 5.85 1.41 -2.34
CA HIS A 46 4.95 2.27 -3.09
C HIS A 46 5.53 2.52 -4.48
N PHE A 47 4.67 2.87 -5.42
CA PHE A 47 5.09 3.25 -6.75
C PHE A 47 4.17 4.35 -7.28
N TYR A 48 4.76 5.35 -7.91
CA TYR A 48 4.00 6.45 -8.48
C TYR A 48 3.51 6.06 -9.87
N ILE A 49 2.20 6.05 -10.09
CA ILE A 49 1.63 6.00 -11.43
C ILE A 49 1.30 7.43 -11.84
N ARG A 50 2.06 7.98 -12.78
CA ARG A 50 1.76 9.29 -13.38
C ARG A 50 0.66 9.09 -14.42
N ASN A 51 -0.58 9.37 -14.05
CA ASN A 51 -1.70 9.43 -15.00
C ASN A 51 -2.34 10.81 -14.95
N THR A 52 -2.43 11.48 -16.11
CA THR A 52 -2.78 12.90 -16.29
C THR A 52 -4.21 13.31 -15.87
N VAL A 53 -4.98 12.40 -15.25
CA VAL A 53 -6.39 12.63 -14.90
C VAL A 53 -6.61 12.82 -13.38
N LYS A 54 -5.63 12.47 -12.53
CA LYS A 54 -5.50 12.84 -11.10
C LYS A 54 -4.33 12.03 -10.53
N ASP A 55 -3.31 12.71 -10.03
CA ASP A 55 -2.14 12.11 -9.39
C ASP A 55 -2.56 11.34 -8.13
N ASN A 56 -2.82 10.04 -8.28
CA ASN A 56 -3.16 9.15 -7.19
C ASN A 56 -1.97 8.24 -6.90
N ASP A 57 -1.29 8.50 -5.79
CA ASP A 57 -0.22 7.64 -5.27
C ASP A 57 -0.75 6.22 -5.06
N LYS A 58 -0.22 5.25 -5.82
CA LYS A 58 -0.58 3.85 -5.69
C LYS A 58 0.42 3.13 -4.78
N ILE A 59 -0.10 2.38 -3.83
CA ILE A 59 0.66 1.68 -2.80
C ILE A 59 0.49 0.19 -3.06
N GLN A 60 1.60 -0.50 -3.34
CA GLN A 60 1.59 -1.95 -3.46
C GLN A 60 1.63 -2.56 -2.06
N ILE A 61 0.53 -3.17 -1.65
CA ILE A 61 0.52 -4.05 -0.50
C ILE A 61 1.05 -5.38 -1.01
N LYS A 62 2.19 -5.82 -0.48
CA LYS A 62 2.85 -7.04 -0.96
C LYS A 62 2.05 -8.30 -0.57
N GLY A 63 0.94 -8.55 -1.24
CA GLY A 63 0.55 -9.87 -1.69
C GLY A 63 1.53 -10.34 -2.77
N ASN A 64 1.92 -11.60 -2.76
CA ASN A 64 2.94 -12.15 -3.66
C ASN A 64 2.56 -11.96 -5.14
N GLN A 65 3.37 -11.24 -5.92
CA GLN A 65 3.79 -11.72 -7.23
C GLN A 65 5.18 -11.18 -7.59
N LYS A 66 6.02 -12.11 -8.02
CA LYS A 66 7.38 -11.90 -8.51
C LYS A 66 7.26 -11.09 -9.80
N VAL A 67 7.54 -9.79 -9.75
CA VAL A 67 7.75 -9.01 -10.98
C VAL A 67 9.14 -9.38 -11.48
N GLN A 68 9.18 -10.40 -12.34
CA GLN A 68 10.27 -10.55 -13.30
C GLN A 68 10.05 -9.46 -14.34
N SER A 69 11.01 -8.57 -14.49
CA SER A 69 11.14 -7.75 -15.70
C SER A 69 12.41 -8.17 -16.39
N SER A 70 12.23 -8.76 -17.56
CA SER A 70 13.22 -9.15 -18.56
C SER A 70 14.12 -8.01 -18.99
#